data_AF-A0A0C9XPX1-F1
#
_entry.id   AF-A0A0C9XPX1-F1
#
_cell.length_a   1.000
_cell.length_b   1.000
_cell.length_c   1.000
_cell.angle_alpha   90.00
_cell.angle_beta   90.00
_cell.angle_gamma   90.00
#
_symmetry.space_group_name_H-M   'P 1'
#
loop_
_entity.id
_entity.type
_entity.pdbx_description
1 polymer ?
#
loop_
_entity_poly.entity_id
_entity_poly.type
_entity_poly.pdbx_seq_one_letter_code
_entity_poly.pdbx_strand_id
1 'polypeptide(L)' 'SLRQAAKAYGIPRSTLADRYNGVGTRQQAHEFQQLLSAAQECILADWAKVQARRGVPISLSSLADHASDI' A
#
# COMPACT_ATOMS: atom_id res chain seq x y z
N SER A 1 2.12 -4.48 29.43
CA SER A 1 1.01 -3.52 29.20
C SER A 1 1.20 -2.80 27.86
N LEU A 2 0.14 -2.20 27.29
CA LEU A 2 0.20 -1.41 26.03
C LEU A 2 1.33 -0.35 26.05
N ARG A 3 1.58 0.26 27.20
CA ARG A 3 2.68 1.23 27.40
C ARG A 3 4.07 0.61 27.25
N GLN A 4 4.28 -0.59 27.79
CA GLN A 4 5.57 -1.31 27.65
C GLN A 4 5.81 -1.75 26.21
N ALA A 5 4.76 -2.25 25.54
CA ALA A 5 4.85 -2.60 24.12
C ALA A 5 5.18 -1.37 23.25
N ALA A 6 4.48 -0.25 23.46
CA ALA A 6 4.77 1.00 22.75
C ALA A 6 6.24 1.45 22.93
N LYS A 7 6.78 1.34 24.15
CA LYS A 7 8.19 1.64 24.43
C LYS A 7 9.14 0.65 23.75
N ALA A 8 8.85 -0.65 23.78
CA ALA A 8 9.70 -1.68 23.17
C ALA A 8 9.81 -1.54 21.66
N TYR A 9 8.72 -1.13 21.00
CA TYR A 9 8.68 -0.92 19.54
C TYR A 9 8.94 0.52 19.10
N GLY A 10 9.18 1.45 20.04
CA GLY A 10 9.46 2.86 19.72
C GLY A 10 8.29 3.59 19.05
N ILE A 11 7.06 3.12 19.24
CA ILE A 11 5.86 3.69 18.61
C ILE A 11 5.05 4.50 19.63
N PRO A 12 4.31 5.53 19.20
CA PRO A 12 3.41 6.25 20.09
C PRO A 12 2.37 5.32 20.71
N ARG A 13 2.08 5.53 22.00
CA ARG A 13 1.05 4.77 22.71
C ARG A 13 -0.31 4.88 22.01
N SER A 14 -0.67 6.08 21.53
CA SER A 14 -1.92 6.32 20.79
C SER A 14 -2.01 5.42 19.57
N THR A 15 -0.96 5.37 18.73
CA THR A 15 -0.91 4.48 17.56
C THR A 15 -1.16 3.02 17.92
N LEU A 16 -0.54 2.52 19.00
CA LEU A 16 -0.73 1.14 19.42
C LEU A 16 -2.13 0.92 20.03
N ALA A 17 -2.67 1.91 20.74
CA ALA A 17 -4.02 1.86 21.31
C ALA A 17 -5.09 1.90 20.22
N ASP A 18 -4.95 2.76 19.22
CA ASP A 18 -5.84 2.85 18.06
C ASP A 18 -5.85 1.51 17.32
N ARG A 19 -4.66 0.94 17.06
CA ARG A 19 -4.52 -0.39 16.46
C ARG A 19 -5.21 -1.47 17.31
N TYR A 20 -5.01 -1.44 18.63
CA TYR A 20 -5.62 -2.38 19.57
C TYR A 20 -7.15 -2.27 19.61
N ASN A 21 -7.68 -1.05 19.47
CA ASN A 21 -9.11 -0.76 19.41
C ASN A 21 -9.72 -1.00 18.02
N GLY A 22 -8.97 -1.59 17.08
CA GLY A 22 -9.47 -1.94 15.75
C GLY A 22 -9.49 -0.79 14.75
N VAL A 23 -8.80 0.32 15.03
CA VAL A 23 -8.63 1.39 14.03
C VAL A 23 -7.82 0.83 12.85
N GLY A 24 -8.43 0.94 11.67
CA GLY A 24 -7.85 0.48 10.42
C GLY A 24 -6.53 1.18 10.09
N THR A 25 -5.72 0.54 9.25
CA THR A 25 -4.54 1.21 8.67
C THR A 25 -4.99 2.36 7.77
N ARG A 26 -4.08 3.31 7.53
CA ARG A 26 -4.28 4.34 6.50
C ARG A 26 -4.63 3.72 5.15
N GLN A 27 -3.98 2.62 4.77
CA GLN A 27 -4.26 1.92 3.52
C GLN A 27 -5.72 1.45 3.45
N GLN A 28 -6.20 0.75 4.47
CA GLN A 28 -7.61 0.30 4.56
C GLN A 28 -8.58 1.49 4.56
N ALA A 29 -8.23 2.57 5.26
CA ALA A 29 -9.06 3.77 5.30
C ALA A 29 -9.16 4.49 3.94
N HIS A 30 -8.19 4.32 3.03
CA HIS A 30 -8.21 4.94 1.70
C HIS A 30 -8.54 3.96 0.56
N GLU A 31 -8.79 2.69 0.86
CA GLU A 31 -9.08 1.66 -0.14
C GLU A 31 -10.28 2.04 -1.03
N PHE A 32 -11.31 2.68 -0.44
CA PHE A 32 -12.49 3.16 -1.18
C PHE A 32 -12.19 4.30 -2.18
N GLN A 33 -11.03 4.94 -2.08
CA GLN A 33 -10.59 6.03 -2.97
C GLN A 33 -9.71 5.51 -4.12
N GLN A 34 -9.29 4.24 -4.09
CA GLN A 34 -8.49 3.66 -5.14
C GLN A 34 -9.36 3.24 -6.33
N LEU A 35 -8.86 3.47 -7.54
CA LEU A 35 -9.52 3.04 -8.78
C LEU A 35 -9.31 1.55 -9.06
N LEU A 36 -8.23 0.99 -8.52
CA LEU A 36 -7.87 -0.41 -8.66
C LEU A 36 -8.01 -1.10 -7.31
N SER A 37 -8.42 -2.35 -7.33
CA SER A 37 -8.34 -3.21 -6.15
C SER A 37 -6.87 -3.51 -5.81
N ALA A 38 -6.61 -3.88 -4.56
CA ALA A 38 -5.27 -4.27 -4.11
C ALA A 38 -4.65 -5.39 -4.98
N ALA A 39 -5.47 -6.30 -5.52
CA ALA A 39 -5.01 -7.36 -6.42
C ALA A 39 -4.58 -6.80 -7.79
N GLN A 40 -5.35 -5.88 -8.36
CA GLN A 40 -5.01 -5.23 -9.62
C GLN A 40 -3.77 -4.35 -9.48
N GLU A 41 -3.62 -3.61 -8.37
CA GLU A 41 -2.39 -2.86 -8.08
C GLU A 41 -1.16 -3.76 -7.96
N CYS A 42 -1.31 -4.96 -7.37
CA CYS A 42 -0.23 -5.95 -7.32
C CYS A 42 0.22 -6.39 -8.71
N ILE A 43 -0.74 -6.71 -9.60
CA ILE A 43 -0.46 -7.10 -10.99
C ILE A 43 0.26 -5.96 -11.72
N LEU A 44 -0.26 -4.74 -11.62
CA LEU A 44 0.34 -3.55 -12.25
C LEU A 44 1.77 -3.30 -11.74
N ALA A 45 1.99 -3.43 -10.43
CA ALA A 45 3.30 -3.25 -9.82
C ALA A 45 4.30 -4.31 -10.28
N ASP A 46 3.88 -5.57 -10.41
CA ASP A 46 4.76 -6.64 -10.88
C ASP A 46 5.09 -6.51 -12.35
N TRP A 47 4.13 -6.12 -13.19
CA TRP A 47 4.40 -5.74 -14.58
C TRP A 47 5.43 -4.60 -14.64
N ALA A 48 5.26 -3.55 -13.84
CA ALA A 48 6.17 -2.41 -13.82
C ALA A 48 7.60 -2.82 -13.40
N LYS A 49 7.74 -3.68 -12.39
CA LYS A 49 9.04 -4.24 -12.00
C LYS A 49 9.67 -5.06 -13.12
N VAL A 50 8.89 -5.83 -13.88
CA VAL A 50 9.40 -6.60 -15.02
C VAL A 50 9.92 -5.68 -16.11
N GLN A 51 9.21 -4.60 -16.45
CA GLN A 51 9.69 -3.61 -17.44
C GLN A 51 10.98 -2.93 -16.97
N ALA A 52 11.04 -2.53 -15.70
CA ALA A 52 12.23 -1.91 -15.11
C ALA A 52 13.46 -2.85 -15.18
N ARG A 53 13.28 -4.14 -14.86
CA ARG A 53 14.35 -5.15 -14.99
C ARG A 53 14.82 -5.35 -16.43
N ARG A 54 13.95 -5.12 -17.40
CA ARG A 54 14.27 -5.17 -18.85
C ARG A 54 14.89 -3.87 -19.35
N GLY A 55 15.04 -2.85 -18.51
CA GLY A 55 15.54 -1.54 -18.91
C GLY A 55 14.54 -0.72 -19.74
N VAL A 56 13.26 -1.10 -19.73
CA VAL A 56 12.20 -0.36 -20.42
C VAL A 56 11.69 0.74 -19.49
N PRO A 57 11.83 2.02 -19.84
CA PRO A 57 11.30 3.11 -19.05
C PRO A 57 9.77 3.12 -19.13
N ILE A 58 9.11 3.29 -17.98
CA ILE A 58 7.64 3.37 -17.90
C ILE A 58 7.24 4.84 -17.81
N SER A 59 6.42 5.29 -18.77
CA SER A 59 5.74 6.58 -18.67
C SER A 59 4.41 6.42 -17.92
N LEU A 60 3.90 7.52 -17.36
CA LEU A 60 2.58 7.52 -16.73
C LEU A 60 1.46 7.10 -17.70
N SER A 61 1.59 7.43 -18.99
CA SER A 61 0.62 6.98 -20.00
C SER A 61 0.64 5.47 -20.16
N SER A 62 1.82 4.86 -20.35
CA SER A 62 1.94 3.40 -20.50
C SER A 62 1.50 2.63 -19.25
N LEU A 63 1.69 3.22 -18.07
CA LEU A 63 1.20 2.67 -16.81
C LEU A 63 -0.34 2.72 -16.75
N ALA A 64 -0.94 3.85 -17.15
CA ALA A 64 -2.39 4.02 -17.17
C ALA A 64 -3.07 3.15 -18.24
N ASP A 65 -2.43 2.99 -19.41
CA ASP A 65 -2.88 2.10 -20.47
C ASP A 65 -2.92 0.66 -19.94
N HIS A 66 -1.81 0.19 -19.33
CA HIS A 66 -1.78 -1.15 -18.77
C HIS A 66 -2.76 -1.33 -17.60
N ALA A 67 -2.92 -0.31 -16.75
CA ALA A 67 -3.90 -0.33 -15.66
C ALA A 67 -5.35 -0.45 -16.15
N SER A 68 -5.67 0.08 -17.33
CA SER A 68 -7.01 0.00 -17.92
C SER A 68 -7.33 -1.38 -18.50
N ASP A 69 -6.31 -2.18 -18.78
CA ASP A 69 -6.42 -3.54 -19.34
C ASP A 69 -6.51 -4.64 -18.27
N ILE A 70 -6.41 -4.30 -16.97
CA ILE A 70 -6.42 -5.23 -15.83
C ILE A 70 -7.78 -5.24 -15.14
#